data_AF-A0A9E0TCV0-F1
#
_entry.id   AF-A0A9E0TCV0-F1
#
_cell.length_a   1.000
_cell.length_b   1.000
_cell.length_c   1.000
_cell.angle_alpha   90.00
_cell.angle_beta   90.00
_cell.angle_gamma   90.00
#
_symmetry.space_group_name_H-M   'P 1'
#
loop_
_entity.id
_entity.type
_entity.pdbx_description
1 polymer ?
#
loop_
_entity_poly.entity_id
_entity_poly.type
_entity_poly.pdbx_seq_one_letter_code
_entity_poly.pdbx_strand_id
1 'polypeptide(L)'
;MLPLPLVHAHELSDQARQVLRPGETLQDRCGISRTLPSSFLRVDSWSQALETPLSPNFKLWELIGVDVRETPLMRTFPRYVPCAVVLLAGALELFRQEVGTYVHVAANGGYRSPAHALSRHASRHCWGTAANIYRIGDTWLDSREEIEKYADIARRVIPGVWIRPYGPEDGQADDHLHLDIGYTVFEPVHEQDAVASGEAS
;
A
#
# COMPACT_ATOMS: atom_id res chain seq x y z
N MET A 1 15.11 -12.10 3.39
CA MET A 1 14.12 -11.83 4.46
C MET A 1 14.15 -10.34 4.72
N LEU A 2 12.99 -9.66 4.77
CA LEU A 2 12.94 -8.23 5.07
C LEU A 2 13.39 -8.02 6.53
N PRO A 3 14.27 -7.05 6.83
CA PRO A 3 14.75 -6.79 8.20
C PRO A 3 13.73 -5.98 9.01
N LEU A 4 12.44 -6.34 8.94
CA LEU A 4 11.34 -5.67 9.62
C LEU A 4 10.61 -6.68 10.51
N PRO A 5 10.43 -6.39 11.81
CA PRO A 5 9.62 -7.25 12.68
C PRO A 5 8.19 -7.37 12.16
N LEU A 6 7.71 -8.61 12.09
CA LEU A 6 6.29 -8.90 11.92
C LEU A 6 5.57 -8.70 13.24
N VAL A 7 4.44 -7.99 13.21
CA VAL A 7 3.61 -7.68 14.38
C VAL A 7 2.16 -7.97 14.06
N HIS A 8 1.52 -8.76 14.92
CA HIS A 8 0.10 -9.10 14.82
C HIS A 8 -0.77 -8.16 15.64
N ALA A 9 -2.07 -8.13 15.32
CA ALA A 9 -3.06 -7.26 15.96
C ALA A 9 -3.05 -7.31 17.50
N HIS A 10 -2.83 -8.49 18.08
CA HIS A 10 -2.81 -8.69 19.53
C HIS A 10 -1.56 -8.11 20.20
N GLU A 11 -0.46 -7.96 19.45
CA GLU A 11 0.83 -7.42 19.93
C GLU A 11 0.88 -5.88 19.86
N LEU A 12 -0.06 -5.25 19.16
CA LEU A 12 -0.16 -3.79 19.09
C LEU A 12 -0.53 -3.18 20.45
N SER A 13 -0.17 -1.91 20.66
CA SER A 13 -0.71 -1.14 21.79
C SER A 13 -2.20 -0.81 21.58
N ASP A 14 -2.92 -0.47 22.65
CA ASP A 14 -4.32 -0.05 22.55
C ASP A 14 -4.51 1.17 21.65
N GLN A 15 -3.59 2.15 21.76
CA GLN A 15 -3.61 3.34 20.91
C GLN A 15 -3.40 2.99 19.43
N ALA A 16 -2.47 2.07 19.13
CA ALA A 16 -2.25 1.61 17.76
C ALA A 16 -3.46 0.84 17.22
N ARG A 17 -4.10 -0.01 18.03
CA ARG A 17 -5.34 -0.72 17.65
C ARG A 17 -6.49 0.23 17.33
N GLN A 18 -6.67 1.31 18.09
CA GLN A 18 -7.71 2.31 17.83
C GLN A 18 -7.54 3.00 16.47
N VAL A 19 -6.29 3.20 16.04
CA VAL A 19 -5.94 3.88 14.79
C VAL A 19 -5.96 2.92 13.59
N LEU A 20 -5.35 1.75 13.75
CA LEU A 20 -5.18 0.75 12.69
C LEU A 20 -6.38 -0.17 12.51
N ARG A 21 -7.23 -0.28 13.55
CA ARG A 21 -8.49 -1.02 13.54
C ARG A 21 -8.35 -2.44 12.95
N PRO A 22 -7.36 -3.22 13.43
CA PRO A 22 -6.99 -4.47 12.77
C PRO A 22 -8.14 -5.48 12.80
N GLY A 23 -8.45 -6.08 11.64
CA GLY A 23 -9.54 -7.04 11.50
C GLY A 23 -10.96 -6.43 11.56
N GLU A 24 -11.10 -5.12 11.79
CA GLU A 24 -12.40 -4.46 11.66
C GLU A 24 -12.81 -4.32 10.18
N THR A 25 -14.10 -4.04 9.95
CA THR A 25 -14.63 -3.85 8.60
C THR A 25 -14.83 -2.38 8.25
N LEU A 26 -14.45 -2.00 7.03
CA LEU A 26 -14.87 -0.75 6.37
C LEU A 26 -15.82 -1.07 5.21
N GLN A 27 -16.79 -0.20 4.94
CA GLN A 27 -17.63 -0.33 3.74
C GLN A 27 -17.01 0.41 2.56
N ASP A 28 -16.97 -0.26 1.40
CA ASP A 28 -16.60 0.36 0.14
C ASP A 28 -17.76 1.17 -0.48
N ARG A 29 -17.52 1.80 -1.63
CA ARG A 29 -18.53 2.63 -2.32
C ARG A 29 -19.77 1.85 -2.74
N CYS A 30 -19.68 0.53 -2.89
CA CYS A 30 -20.78 -0.35 -3.24
C CYS A 30 -21.49 -0.90 -2.00
N GLY A 31 -21.11 -0.47 -0.79
CA GLY A 31 -21.63 -1.00 0.47
C GLY A 31 -21.08 -2.39 0.83
N ILE A 32 -20.04 -2.87 0.14
CA ILE A 32 -19.44 -4.17 0.45
C ILE A 32 -18.47 -3.99 1.61
N SER A 33 -18.64 -4.80 2.65
CA SER A 33 -17.73 -4.85 3.80
C SER A 33 -16.38 -5.45 3.42
N ARG A 34 -15.30 -4.75 3.80
CA ARG A 34 -13.91 -5.15 3.57
C ARG A 34 -13.18 -5.19 4.91
N THR A 35 -12.56 -6.33 5.22
CA THR A 35 -11.81 -6.54 6.45
C THR A 35 -10.43 -5.90 6.35
N LEU A 36 -10.08 -5.05 7.33
CA LEU A 36 -8.79 -4.40 7.43
C LEU A 36 -7.66 -5.40 7.78
N PRO A 37 -6.42 -5.13 7.37
CA PRO A 37 -5.27 -5.97 7.73
C PRO A 37 -5.11 -6.15 9.24
N SER A 38 -4.68 -7.33 9.66
CA SER A 38 -4.40 -7.68 11.07
C SER A 38 -2.92 -7.96 11.36
N SER A 39 -2.09 -7.91 10.32
CA SER A 39 -0.66 -8.24 10.33
C SER A 39 0.14 -7.09 9.70
N PHE A 40 1.19 -6.66 10.39
CA PHE A 40 1.93 -5.45 10.07
C PHE A 40 3.43 -5.67 10.11
N LEU A 41 4.14 -4.97 9.25
CA LEU A 41 5.57 -4.74 9.35
C LEU A 41 5.79 -3.54 10.27
N ARG A 42 6.58 -3.72 11.34
CA ARG A 42 7.00 -2.63 12.21
C ARG A 42 8.21 -1.93 11.61
N VAL A 43 8.10 -0.62 11.49
CA VAL A 43 9.17 0.27 11.04
C VAL A 43 9.54 1.14 12.23
N ASP A 44 10.78 1.08 12.68
CA ASP A 44 11.26 1.70 13.91
C ASP A 44 11.89 3.09 13.68
N SER A 45 12.26 3.42 12.43
CA SER A 45 12.81 4.75 12.10
C SER A 45 12.69 5.10 10.62
N TRP A 46 12.87 6.39 10.30
CA TRP A 46 12.93 6.86 8.92
C TRP A 46 14.14 6.30 8.16
N SER A 47 15.30 6.20 8.82
CA SER A 47 16.50 5.59 8.23
C SER A 47 16.26 4.14 7.83
N GLN A 48 15.58 3.36 8.69
CA GLN A 48 15.21 1.98 8.35
C GLN A 48 14.30 1.94 7.10
N ALA A 49 13.33 2.86 6.98
CA ALA A 49 12.48 2.94 5.80
C ALA A 49 13.25 3.30 4.51
N LEU A 50 14.25 4.19 4.61
CA LEU A 50 15.12 4.59 3.50
C LEU A 50 16.05 3.47 3.02
N GLU A 51 16.42 2.56 3.93
CA GLU A 51 17.37 1.49 3.67
C GLU A 51 16.70 0.18 3.28
N THR A 52 15.44 -0.04 3.67
CA THR A 52 14.74 -1.31 3.43
C THR A 52 14.23 -1.42 1.98
N PRO A 53 14.80 -2.31 1.15
CA PRO A 53 14.24 -2.60 -0.17
C PRO A 53 13.01 -3.50 -0.04
N LEU A 54 11.94 -3.18 -0.76
CA LEU A 54 10.76 -4.06 -0.90
C LEU A 54 10.79 -4.83 -2.22
N SER A 55 11.37 -4.22 -3.25
CA SER A 55 11.70 -4.83 -4.54
C SER A 55 13.01 -4.21 -5.06
N PRO A 56 13.59 -4.68 -6.19
CA PRO A 56 14.86 -4.15 -6.69
C PRO A 56 14.91 -2.62 -6.86
N ASN A 57 13.80 -1.99 -7.25
CA ASN A 57 13.75 -0.56 -7.50
C ASN A 57 12.83 0.25 -6.58
N PHE A 58 12.13 -0.39 -5.64
CA PHE A 58 11.26 0.31 -4.68
C PHE A 58 11.66 -0.01 -3.25
N LYS A 59 11.86 1.06 -2.47
CA LYS A 59 12.13 1.00 -1.05
C LYS A 59 10.90 1.38 -0.23
N LEU A 60 10.89 0.99 1.04
CA LEU A 60 9.75 1.16 1.92
C LEU A 60 9.29 2.61 2.04
N TRP A 61 10.23 3.55 2.20
CA TRP A 61 9.93 4.98 2.38
C TRP A 61 9.04 5.58 1.29
N GLU A 62 9.15 5.10 0.05
CA GLU A 62 8.38 5.57 -1.11
C GLU A 62 6.88 5.25 -0.95
N LEU A 63 6.56 4.19 -0.21
CA LEU A 63 5.20 3.70 -0.02
C LEU A 63 4.62 4.07 1.36
N ILE A 64 5.39 4.72 2.25
CA ILE A 64 4.94 5.04 3.62
C ILE A 64 5.13 6.50 4.00
N GLY A 65 5.29 7.38 3.00
CA GLY A 65 5.26 8.82 3.21
C GLY A 65 3.94 9.23 3.89
N VAL A 66 4.04 9.93 5.01
CA VAL A 66 2.89 10.44 5.77
C VAL A 66 2.88 11.95 5.77
N ASP A 67 1.68 12.54 5.79
CA ASP A 67 1.48 13.98 5.86
C ASP A 67 0.76 14.38 7.15
N VAL A 68 0.42 15.66 7.24
CA VAL A 68 -0.28 16.27 8.37
C VAL A 68 -1.70 15.76 8.58
N ARG A 69 -2.29 15.04 7.60
CA ARG A 69 -3.63 14.46 7.67
C ARG A 69 -3.64 13.07 8.32
N GLU A 70 -2.46 12.52 8.61
CA GLU A 70 -2.37 11.38 9.51
C GLU A 70 -2.61 11.76 10.98
N THR A 71 -3.04 10.78 11.75
CA THR A 71 -3.09 10.89 13.22
C THR A 71 -1.71 11.19 13.81
N PRO A 72 -1.62 11.92 14.94
CA PRO A 72 -0.33 12.16 15.61
C PRO A 72 0.49 10.90 15.84
N LEU A 73 -0.17 9.79 16.22
CA LEU A 73 0.48 8.50 16.47
C LEU A 73 1.20 7.97 15.22
N MET A 74 0.55 8.02 14.05
CA MET A 74 1.12 7.50 12.80
C MET A 74 2.19 8.39 12.18
N ARG A 75 2.30 9.65 12.63
CA ARG A 75 3.36 10.56 12.19
C ARG A 75 4.70 10.25 12.88
N THR A 76 4.68 9.61 14.04
CA THR A 76 5.86 9.19 14.79
C THR A 76 6.23 7.72 14.55
N PHE A 77 7.47 7.35 14.88
CA PHE A 77 7.91 5.96 14.90
C PHE A 77 7.73 5.35 16.31
N PRO A 78 7.45 4.04 16.43
CA PRO A 78 7.34 3.07 15.34
C PRO A 78 6.05 3.21 14.53
N ARG A 79 6.14 2.93 13.23
CA ARG A 79 5.00 2.86 12.30
C ARG A 79 4.69 1.41 11.96
N TYR A 80 3.42 1.14 11.70
CA TYR A 80 2.91 -0.19 11.34
C TYR A 80 2.29 -0.13 9.96
N VAL A 81 2.81 -0.95 9.06
CA VAL A 81 2.44 -0.95 7.63
C VAL A 81 1.92 -2.35 7.31
N PRO A 82 0.75 -2.51 6.65
CA PRO A 82 0.24 -3.81 6.26
C PRO A 82 1.27 -4.61 5.48
N CYS A 83 1.41 -5.90 5.80
CA CYS A 83 2.38 -6.76 5.13
C CYS A 83 2.18 -6.82 3.61
N ALA A 84 0.95 -6.64 3.11
CA ALA A 84 0.62 -6.63 1.69
C ALA A 84 1.34 -5.53 0.88
N VAL A 85 1.98 -4.55 1.53
CA VAL A 85 2.83 -3.55 0.85
C VAL A 85 3.95 -4.17 0.00
N VAL A 86 4.42 -5.37 0.37
CA VAL A 86 5.41 -6.11 -0.41
C VAL A 86 4.88 -6.55 -1.78
N LEU A 87 3.58 -6.85 -1.86
CA LEU A 87 2.91 -7.23 -3.10
C LEU A 87 2.74 -6.03 -4.01
N LEU A 88 2.42 -4.85 -3.43
CA LEU A 88 2.38 -3.60 -4.17
C LEU A 88 3.76 -3.26 -4.76
N ALA A 89 4.83 -3.39 -3.97
CA ALA A 89 6.19 -3.15 -4.46
C ALA A 89 6.59 -4.11 -5.60
N GLY A 90 6.14 -5.37 -5.54
CA GLY A 90 6.31 -6.33 -6.64
C GLY A 90 5.52 -5.94 -7.90
N ALA A 91 4.27 -5.51 -7.76
CA ALA A 91 3.45 -5.04 -8.88
C ALA A 91 4.05 -3.77 -9.53
N LEU A 92 4.54 -2.84 -8.72
CA LEU A 92 5.22 -1.64 -9.20
C LEU A 92 6.54 -1.97 -9.89
N GLU A 93 7.26 -3.00 -9.45
CA GLU A 93 8.46 -3.49 -10.13
C GLU A 93 8.15 -4.01 -11.53
N LEU A 94 7.08 -4.82 -11.69
CA LEU A 94 6.64 -5.28 -13.02
C LEU A 94 6.29 -4.11 -13.93
N PHE A 95 5.56 -3.13 -13.41
CA PHE A 95 5.20 -1.94 -14.17
C PHE A 95 6.43 -1.11 -14.55
N ARG A 96 7.37 -0.93 -13.62
CA ARG A 96 8.64 -0.24 -13.86
C ARG A 96 9.46 -0.92 -14.95
N GLN A 97 9.53 -2.25 -14.93
CA GLN A 97 10.22 -3.03 -15.97
C GLN A 97 9.61 -2.79 -17.35
N GLU A 98 8.28 -2.74 -17.44
CA GLU A 98 7.58 -2.51 -18.70
C GLU A 98 7.76 -1.08 -19.24
N VAL A 99 7.69 -0.05 -18.39
CA VAL A 99 7.90 1.35 -18.83
C VAL A 99 9.38 1.67 -19.08
N GLY A 100 10.30 0.83 -18.60
CA GLY A 100 11.74 0.95 -18.87
C GLY A 100 12.44 2.14 -18.21
N THR A 101 11.81 2.79 -17.22
CA THR A 101 12.35 3.98 -16.54
C THR A 101 11.80 4.11 -15.11
N TYR A 102 12.13 5.20 -14.42
CA TYR A 102 11.68 5.50 -13.06
C TYR A 102 10.16 5.66 -12.97
N VAL A 103 9.58 5.18 -11.88
CA VAL A 103 8.16 5.36 -11.53
C VAL A 103 8.12 6.11 -10.21
N HIS A 104 7.61 7.34 -10.21
CA HIS A 104 7.64 8.21 -9.04
C HIS A 104 6.29 8.18 -8.31
N VAL A 105 6.31 7.63 -7.09
CA VAL A 105 5.16 7.60 -6.19
C VAL A 105 5.00 8.96 -5.52
N ALA A 106 3.79 9.49 -5.49
CA ALA A 106 3.48 10.78 -4.88
C ALA A 106 3.71 10.73 -3.36
N ALA A 107 4.04 11.87 -2.77
CA ALA A 107 4.01 11.99 -1.31
C ALA A 107 2.58 11.69 -0.81
N ASN A 108 2.45 10.77 0.14
CA ASN A 108 1.16 10.20 0.61
C ASN A 108 0.41 9.40 -0.45
N GLY A 109 1.07 9.07 -1.55
CA GLY A 109 0.54 8.24 -2.61
C GLY A 109 0.53 6.76 -2.25
N GLY A 110 1.22 6.32 -1.20
CA GLY A 110 1.27 4.92 -0.76
C GLY A 110 0.27 4.60 0.36
N TYR A 111 0.72 3.85 1.36
CA TYR A 111 -0.06 3.45 2.54
C TYR A 111 -0.58 4.66 3.33
N ARG A 112 -1.82 4.56 3.80
CA ARG A 112 -2.48 5.50 4.73
C ARG A 112 -3.23 4.69 5.77
N SER A 113 -3.14 5.03 7.06
CA SER A 113 -3.91 4.29 8.06
C SER A 113 -5.43 4.46 7.85
N PRO A 114 -6.25 3.58 8.43
CA PRO A 114 -7.71 3.74 8.44
C PRO A 114 -8.19 5.04 9.09
N ALA A 115 -7.39 5.64 9.99
CA ALA A 115 -7.72 6.89 10.67
C ALA A 115 -7.23 8.16 9.93
N HIS A 116 -6.49 8.01 8.83
CA HIS A 116 -6.05 9.13 8.00
C HIS A 116 -7.28 9.90 7.46
N ALA A 117 -7.26 11.24 7.47
CA ALA A 117 -8.47 12.03 7.14
C ALA A 117 -9.02 11.84 5.70
N LEU A 118 -8.18 11.42 4.76
CA LEU A 118 -8.59 11.02 3.39
C LEU A 118 -9.04 9.56 3.25
N SER A 119 -8.93 8.74 4.29
CA SER A 119 -9.35 7.34 4.25
C SER A 119 -10.88 7.27 4.32
N ARG A 120 -11.50 7.19 3.14
CA ARG A 120 -12.95 7.06 2.96
C ARG A 120 -13.27 5.86 2.07
N HIS A 121 -14.49 5.34 2.21
CA HIS A 121 -15.05 4.28 1.36
C HIS A 121 -14.13 3.07 1.17
N ALA A 122 -13.56 2.56 2.26
CA ALA A 122 -12.59 1.46 2.23
C ALA A 122 -11.52 1.67 1.15
N SER A 123 -10.80 2.78 1.23
CA SER A 123 -9.69 3.07 0.31
C SER A 123 -8.61 1.98 0.39
N ARG A 124 -8.15 1.48 -0.76
CA ARG A 124 -7.11 0.43 -0.81
C ARG A 124 -5.75 0.90 -0.27
N HIS A 125 -5.55 2.21 -0.13
CA HIS A 125 -4.42 2.74 0.62
C HIS A 125 -4.37 2.21 2.07
N CYS A 126 -5.51 1.87 2.68
CA CYS A 126 -5.57 1.27 4.03
C CYS A 126 -5.05 -0.16 4.10
N TRP A 127 -4.95 -0.85 2.95
CA TRP A 127 -4.40 -2.20 2.85
C TRP A 127 -2.92 -2.19 2.45
N GLY A 128 -2.33 -1.02 2.18
CA GLY A 128 -0.97 -0.92 1.65
C GLY A 128 -0.87 -1.44 0.20
N THR A 129 -1.98 -1.52 -0.52
CA THR A 129 -2.08 -2.13 -1.85
C THR A 129 -2.41 -1.12 -2.96
N ALA A 130 -2.35 0.17 -2.67
CA ALA A 130 -2.60 1.24 -3.63
C ALA A 130 -1.44 2.23 -3.70
N ALA A 131 -1.20 2.77 -4.89
CA ALA A 131 -0.20 3.78 -5.17
C ALA A 131 -0.78 4.90 -6.06
N ASN A 132 -0.43 6.16 -5.75
CA ASN A 132 -0.58 7.30 -6.65
C ASN A 132 0.77 7.60 -7.27
N ILE A 133 0.86 7.52 -8.59
CA ILE A 133 2.06 7.80 -9.37
C ILE A 133 1.86 9.13 -10.07
N TYR A 134 2.77 10.09 -9.87
CA TYR A 134 2.63 11.44 -10.43
C TYR A 134 3.57 11.69 -11.62
N ARG A 135 4.58 10.83 -11.82
CA ARG A 135 5.57 10.98 -12.88
C ARG A 135 6.18 9.62 -13.26
N ILE A 136 6.46 9.42 -14.54
CA ILE A 136 7.19 8.27 -15.08
C ILE A 136 8.35 8.78 -15.94
N GLY A 137 9.58 8.49 -15.55
CA GLY A 137 10.77 9.10 -16.12
C GLY A 137 10.67 10.63 -16.07
N ASP A 138 10.68 11.27 -17.23
CA ASP A 138 10.51 12.73 -17.37
C ASP A 138 9.07 13.18 -17.65
N THR A 139 8.14 12.24 -17.76
CA THR A 139 6.74 12.51 -18.10
C THR A 139 5.90 12.70 -16.84
N TRP A 140 5.33 13.90 -16.67
CA TRP A 140 4.33 14.18 -15.65
C TRP A 140 2.99 13.56 -16.03
N LEU A 141 2.27 13.05 -15.03
CA LEU A 141 0.95 12.44 -15.22
C LEU A 141 -0.15 13.44 -14.87
N ASP A 142 -0.19 14.55 -15.61
CA ASP A 142 -1.08 15.69 -15.44
C ASP A 142 -1.98 15.94 -16.66
N SER A 143 -2.02 14.99 -17.59
CA SER A 143 -2.86 15.02 -18.78
C SER A 143 -3.55 13.68 -19.01
N ARG A 144 -4.72 13.75 -19.65
CA ARG A 144 -5.50 12.56 -20.01
C ARG A 144 -4.68 11.56 -20.82
N GLU A 145 -3.98 12.05 -21.85
CA GLU A 145 -3.22 11.22 -22.79
C GLU A 145 -2.16 10.39 -22.05
N GLU A 146 -1.35 11.02 -21.20
CA GLU A 146 -0.31 10.32 -20.46
C GLU A 146 -0.89 9.40 -19.38
N ILE A 147 -1.91 9.84 -18.63
CA ILE A 147 -2.56 9.01 -17.61
C ILE A 147 -3.17 7.75 -18.24
N GLU A 148 -3.93 7.88 -19.34
CA GLU A 148 -4.58 6.75 -20.00
C GLU A 148 -3.54 5.81 -20.65
N LYS A 149 -2.49 6.34 -21.28
CA LYS A 149 -1.38 5.55 -21.83
C LYS A 149 -0.72 4.67 -20.77
N TYR A 150 -0.35 5.23 -19.63
CA TYR A 150 0.31 4.46 -18.57
C TYR A 150 -0.67 3.57 -17.79
N ALA A 151 -1.95 3.92 -17.73
CA ALA A 151 -3.01 3.04 -17.24
C ALA A 151 -3.10 1.75 -18.08
N ASP A 152 -3.05 1.86 -19.40
CA ASP A 152 -3.13 0.71 -20.30
C ASP A 152 -1.90 -0.20 -20.17
N ILE A 153 -0.71 0.39 -20.01
CA ILE A 153 0.51 -0.36 -19.73
C ILE A 153 0.37 -1.11 -18.39
N ALA A 154 -0.09 -0.44 -17.33
CA ALA A 154 -0.27 -1.07 -16.02
C ALA A 154 -1.25 -2.25 -16.07
N ARG A 155 -2.40 -2.08 -16.76
CA ARG A 155 -3.39 -3.15 -16.96
C ARG A 155 -2.84 -4.37 -17.70
N ARG A 156 -1.89 -4.15 -18.63
CA ARG A 156 -1.25 -5.23 -19.40
C ARG A 156 -0.32 -6.08 -18.54
N VAL A 157 0.40 -5.48 -17.59
CA VAL A 157 1.52 -6.15 -16.90
C VAL A 157 1.29 -6.47 -15.44
N ILE A 158 0.30 -5.84 -14.80
CA ILE A 158 -0.06 -6.14 -13.41
C ILE A 158 -1.39 -6.94 -13.41
N PRO A 159 -1.35 -8.25 -13.11
CA PRO A 159 -2.57 -9.06 -13.03
C PRO A 159 -3.58 -8.51 -12.01
N GLY A 160 -4.82 -8.32 -12.44
CA GLY A 160 -5.91 -7.91 -11.56
C GLY A 160 -5.83 -6.47 -11.06
N VAL A 161 -4.94 -5.63 -11.62
CA VAL A 161 -4.84 -4.22 -11.23
C VAL A 161 -6.12 -3.48 -11.55
N TRP A 162 -6.58 -2.68 -10.60
CA TRP A 162 -7.59 -1.67 -10.85
C TRP A 162 -6.91 -0.32 -11.03
N ILE A 163 -7.28 0.39 -12.09
CA ILE A 163 -6.82 1.74 -12.36
C ILE A 163 -8.00 2.68 -12.24
N ARG A 164 -7.82 3.76 -11.47
CA ARG A 164 -8.83 4.81 -11.37
C ARG A 164 -9.01 5.51 -12.72
N PRO A 165 -10.25 5.75 -13.19
CA PRO A 165 -10.47 6.47 -14.45
C PRO A 165 -9.99 7.92 -14.37
N TYR A 166 -9.60 8.46 -15.54
CA TYR A 166 -9.26 9.87 -15.67
C TYR A 166 -10.48 10.77 -15.43
N GLY A 167 -10.27 11.90 -14.74
CA GLY A 167 -11.23 12.99 -14.64
C GLY A 167 -11.27 13.67 -13.27
N PRO A 168 -12.05 14.75 -13.13
CA PRO A 168 -12.06 15.61 -11.95
C PRO A 168 -13.08 15.17 -10.87
N GLU A 169 -13.93 14.20 -11.15
CA GLU A 169 -15.03 13.83 -10.26
C GLU A 169 -14.57 12.90 -9.12
N ASP A 170 -15.41 12.73 -8.10
CA ASP A 170 -15.11 11.79 -7.03
C ASP A 170 -15.06 10.35 -7.56
N GLY A 171 -13.94 9.67 -7.30
CA GLY A 171 -13.66 8.35 -7.88
C GLY A 171 -12.88 8.41 -9.19
N GLN A 172 -12.50 9.59 -9.67
CA GLN A 172 -11.57 9.81 -10.78
C GLN A 172 -10.24 10.43 -10.28
N ALA A 173 -9.24 10.55 -11.16
CA ALA A 173 -8.00 11.29 -10.93
C ALA A 173 -7.52 11.93 -12.24
N ASP A 174 -7.10 13.19 -12.19
CA ASP A 174 -6.63 13.96 -13.35
C ASP A 174 -5.22 14.54 -13.20
N ASP A 175 -4.59 14.35 -12.03
CA ASP A 175 -3.25 14.83 -11.67
C ASP A 175 -2.28 13.69 -11.27
N HIS A 176 -2.72 12.44 -11.36
CA HIS A 176 -1.89 11.25 -11.12
C HIS A 176 -2.54 9.98 -11.70
N LEU A 177 -1.72 8.94 -11.89
CA LEU A 177 -2.19 7.58 -12.09
C LEU A 177 -2.41 6.91 -10.72
N HIS A 178 -3.65 6.61 -10.37
CA HIS A 178 -3.97 5.78 -9.21
C HIS A 178 -4.14 4.32 -9.64
N LEU A 179 -3.35 3.43 -9.04
CA LEU A 179 -3.49 1.99 -9.20
C LEU A 179 -3.65 1.30 -7.86
N ASP A 180 -4.40 0.20 -7.83
CA ASP A 180 -4.46 -0.70 -6.68
C ASP A 180 -4.59 -2.16 -7.11
N ILE A 181 -4.11 -3.06 -6.25
CA ILE A 181 -4.19 -4.52 -6.41
C ILE A 181 -5.22 -5.14 -5.47
N GLY A 182 -6.27 -4.39 -5.13
CA GLY A 182 -7.41 -4.87 -4.36
C GLY A 182 -7.22 -4.92 -2.83
N TYR A 183 -8.14 -5.62 -2.18
CA TYR A 183 -8.28 -5.72 -0.71
C TYR A 183 -7.50 -6.90 -0.12
N THR A 184 -6.20 -6.98 -0.41
CA THR A 184 -5.40 -8.13 0.00
C THR A 184 -5.13 -8.11 1.51
N VAL A 185 -5.61 -9.12 2.21
CA VAL A 185 -5.22 -9.42 3.59
C VAL A 185 -4.15 -10.50 3.53
N PHE A 186 -2.93 -10.16 3.98
CA PHE A 186 -1.79 -11.07 3.96
C PHE A 186 -1.57 -11.62 5.36
N GLU A 187 -1.91 -12.87 5.59
CA GLU A 187 -1.65 -13.55 6.86
C GLU A 187 -0.33 -14.33 6.75
N PRO A 188 0.77 -13.83 7.34
CA PRO A 188 2.05 -14.50 7.29
C PRO A 188 2.04 -15.77 8.14
N VAL A 189 2.66 -16.83 7.62
CA VAL A 189 2.82 -18.12 8.29
C VAL A 189 3.73 -17.96 9.52
N HIS A 190 3.31 -18.44 10.69
CA HIS A 190 4.17 -18.50 11.87
C HIS A 190 5.09 -19.72 11.85
N GLU A 191 6.27 -19.62 12.46
CA GLU A 191 7.13 -20.80 12.70
C GLU A 191 6.40 -21.93 13.44
N GLN A 192 5.43 -21.60 14.31
CA GLN A 192 4.61 -22.60 15.00
C GLN A 192 3.61 -23.32 14.07
N ASP A 193 3.12 -22.65 13.02
CA ASP A 193 2.23 -23.27 12.02
C ASP A 193 2.99 -24.27 11.13
N ALA A 194 4.29 -24.02 10.90
CA ALA A 194 5.15 -24.92 10.14
C ALA A 194 5.38 -26.25 10.86
N VAL A 195 5.51 -26.24 12.20
CA VAL A 195 5.72 -27.44 13.02
C VAL A 195 4.46 -28.31 13.09
N ALA A 196 3.27 -27.71 13.19
CA ALA A 196 2.01 -28.46 13.25
C ALA A 196 1.69 -29.24 11.95
N SER A 197 2.21 -28.78 10.81
CA SER A 197 2.03 -29.46 9.51
C SER A 197 3.00 -30.62 9.26
N GLY A 198 4.02 -30.80 10.14
CA GLY A 198 5.09 -31.79 9.98
C GLY A 198 4.87 -33.14 10.68
N GLU A 199 3.81 -33.32 11.46
CA GLU A 199 3.53 -34.58 12.20
C GLU A 199 2.46 -35.48 11.54
N ALA A 200 2.07 -35.20 10.29
CA ALA A 200 1.23 -36.08 9.49
C ALA A 200 2.00 -36.61 8.27
N SER A 201 2.92 -37.55 8.49
CA SER A 201 3.53 -38.37 7.45
C SER A 201 3.74 -39.79 7.96
#